data_AF-A0A6A5XX47-F1
#
_entry.id   AF-A0A6A5XX47-F1
#
_cell.length_a   1.000
_cell.length_b   1.000
_cell.length_c   1.000
_cell.angle_alpha   90.00
_cell.angle_beta   90.00
_cell.angle_gamma   90.00
#
_symmetry.space_group_name_H-M   'P 1'
#
loop_
_entity.id
_entity.type
_entity.pdbx_description
1 polymer ?
#
loop_
_entity_poly.entity_id
_entity_poly.type
_entity_poly.pdbx_seq_one_letter_code
_entity_poly.pdbx_strand_id
1 'polypeptide(L)'
;MFAILAPVLLLIQAVLSAPVEQVAAAATVGKIRGVRSPIYHLYLQADPKNASHPVLGPESAADEFTIGGTIQSKKTSQYLNLQTVSTSYKPVVWAATGETTAWGLEGDTIITVQGSSYGRRKFNLLALSLYVEKKSPSPYV
;
A
#
# COMPACT_ATOMS: atom_id res chain seq x y z
N MET A 1 44.65 -36.87 -11.41
CA MET A 1 44.35 -36.13 -10.16
C MET A 1 43.73 -34.80 -10.57
N PHE A 2 42.68 -34.32 -9.90
CA PHE A 2 41.86 -33.12 -10.20
C PHE A 2 40.71 -33.29 -11.20
N ALA A 3 39.69 -34.06 -10.82
CA ALA A 3 38.37 -33.98 -11.45
C ALA A 3 37.25 -34.27 -10.44
N ILE A 4 37.24 -33.57 -9.29
CA ILE A 4 36.16 -33.74 -8.29
C ILE A 4 35.77 -32.42 -7.57
N LEU A 5 36.24 -31.25 -8.02
CA LEU A 5 35.91 -29.97 -7.35
C LEU A 5 34.65 -29.26 -7.86
N ALA A 6 34.01 -29.76 -8.92
CA ALA A 6 32.83 -29.11 -9.50
C ALA A 6 31.50 -29.27 -8.73
N PRO A 7 31.21 -30.34 -7.95
CA PRO A 7 29.86 -30.52 -7.39
C PRO A 7 29.65 -29.75 -6.08
N VAL A 8 30.72 -29.25 -5.44
CA VAL A 8 30.61 -28.58 -4.14
C VAL A 8 30.14 -27.12 -4.28
N LEU A 9 30.43 -26.46 -5.41
CA LEU A 9 30.08 -25.05 -5.60
C LEU A 9 28.59 -24.82 -5.93
N LEU A 10 27.89 -25.84 -6.44
CA LEU A 10 26.46 -25.77 -6.76
C LEU A 10 25.53 -25.90 -5.54
N LEU A 11 26.04 -26.39 -4.40
CA LEU A 11 25.25 -26.54 -3.18
C LEU A 11 25.13 -25.23 -2.37
N ILE A 12 25.95 -24.21 -2.67
CA ILE A 12 26.01 -22.97 -1.88
C ILE A 12 24.99 -21.93 -2.36
N GLN A 13 24.50 -22.02 -3.61
CA GLN A 13 23.57 -21.01 -4.15
C GLN A 13 22.11 -21.18 -3.73
N ALA A 14 21.75 -22.29 -3.08
CA ALA A 14 20.38 -22.54 -2.65
C ALA A 14 19.99 -21.85 -1.32
N VAL A 15 20.93 -21.22 -0.60
CA VAL A 15 20.69 -20.74 0.77
C VAL A 15 20.29 -19.26 0.86
N LEU A 16 20.22 -18.52 -0.27
CA LEU A 16 19.84 -17.09 -0.26
C LEU A 16 18.42 -16.77 -0.78
N SER A 17 17.62 -17.79 -1.10
CA SER A 17 16.20 -17.61 -1.45
C SER A 17 15.30 -17.88 -0.24
N ALA A 18 15.73 -17.48 0.97
CA ALA A 18 14.83 -17.47 2.10
C ALA A 18 13.68 -16.49 1.77
N PRO A 19 12.41 -16.95 1.79
CA PRO A 19 11.30 -16.02 1.66
C PRO A 19 11.44 -14.99 2.77
N VAL A 20 11.51 -13.70 2.40
CA VAL A 20 11.28 -12.64 3.37
C VAL A 20 9.84 -12.86 3.82
N GLU A 21 9.65 -13.42 5.01
CA GLU A 21 8.35 -13.42 5.66
C GLU A 21 7.93 -11.95 5.75
N GLN A 22 7.07 -11.54 4.83
CA GLN A 22 6.38 -10.28 4.93
C GLN A 22 5.46 -10.44 6.13
N VAL A 23 5.96 -10.07 7.30
CA VAL A 23 5.18 -9.97 8.53
C VAL A 23 3.98 -9.11 8.17
N ALA A 24 2.83 -9.75 7.97
CA ALA A 24 1.59 -9.06 7.70
C ALA A 24 1.39 -8.10 8.86
N ALA A 25 1.31 -6.80 8.55
CA ALA A 25 1.04 -5.79 9.56
C ALA A 25 -0.21 -6.24 10.35
N ALA A 26 -0.09 -6.29 11.67
CA ALA A 26 -1.17 -6.74 12.53
C ALA A 26 -2.44 -5.93 12.20
N ALA A 27 -3.54 -6.63 11.93
CA ALA A 27 -4.78 -5.97 11.59
C ALA A 27 -5.24 -5.12 12.78
N THR A 28 -5.46 -3.83 12.53
CA THR A 28 -5.96 -2.89 13.53
C THR A 28 -7.39 -2.50 13.21
N VAL A 29 -8.20 -2.28 14.25
CA VAL A 29 -9.55 -1.74 14.10
C VAL A 29 -9.47 -0.22 14.21
N GLY A 30 -9.94 0.47 13.18
CA GLY A 30 -9.95 1.93 13.12
C GLY A 30 -11.31 2.47 12.67
N LYS A 31 -11.64 3.70 13.11
CA LYS A 31 -12.83 4.43 12.65
C LYS A 31 -12.45 5.39 11.55
N ILE A 32 -13.20 5.38 10.46
CA ILE A 32 -13.05 6.35 9.37
C ILE A 32 -14.34 7.17 9.30
N ARG A 33 -14.22 8.50 9.44
CA ARG A 33 -15.35 9.44 9.42
C ARG A 33 -15.56 9.97 8.01
N GLY A 34 -16.77 9.80 7.47
CA GLY A 34 -17.15 10.27 6.13
C GLY A 34 -18.15 11.44 6.17
N VAL A 35 -18.23 12.19 5.07
CA VAL A 35 -19.19 13.30 4.90
C VAL A 35 -20.39 12.88 4.02
N ARG A 36 -20.21 11.97 3.03
CA ARG A 36 -21.29 11.45 2.14
C ARG A 36 -20.96 10.08 1.53
N SER A 37 -21.97 9.31 1.13
CA SER A 37 -21.81 8.06 0.38
C SER A 37 -21.49 8.32 -1.11
N PRO A 38 -20.60 7.56 -1.78
CA PRO A 38 -19.67 6.52 -1.30
C PRO A 38 -18.22 7.04 -1.23
N ILE A 39 -17.98 8.23 -0.66
CA ILE A 39 -16.65 8.83 -0.58
C ILE A 39 -16.27 9.07 0.89
N TYR A 40 -15.43 8.20 1.43
CA TYR A 40 -14.79 8.36 2.74
C TYR A 40 -13.50 9.16 2.58
N HIS A 41 -13.63 10.47 2.51
CA HIS A 41 -12.52 11.37 2.75
C HIS A 41 -12.71 11.97 4.14
N LEU A 42 -11.63 12.06 4.91
CA LEU A 42 -11.58 12.76 6.19
C LEU A 42 -11.71 14.27 5.93
N TYR A 43 -12.89 14.71 5.50
CA TYR A 43 -13.16 16.12 5.29
C TYR A 43 -13.56 16.76 6.60
N LEU A 44 -12.91 17.88 6.88
CA LEU A 44 -13.42 18.88 7.80
C LEU A 44 -14.70 19.48 7.20
N GLN A 45 -15.77 19.47 7.98
CA GLN A 45 -17.03 20.14 7.68
C GLN A 45 -17.18 21.35 8.59
N ALA A 46 -18.02 22.31 8.19
CA ALA A 46 -18.38 23.42 9.06
C ALA A 46 -19.15 22.90 10.28
N ASP A 47 -18.79 23.35 11.49
CA ASP A 47 -19.58 23.08 12.68
C ASP A 47 -20.99 23.70 12.53
N PRO A 48 -22.07 22.93 12.74
CA PRO A 48 -23.44 23.45 12.67
C PRO A 48 -23.71 24.66 13.58
N LYS A 49 -22.93 24.80 14.66
CA LYS A 49 -23.03 25.89 15.65
C LYS A 49 -22.07 27.03 15.36
N ASN A 50 -20.98 26.79 14.62
CA ASN A 50 -20.01 27.82 14.24
C ASN A 50 -19.27 27.44 12.95
N ALA A 51 -19.68 28.03 11.83
CA ALA A 51 -19.10 27.71 10.53
C ALA A 51 -17.60 28.05 10.37
N SER A 52 -17.03 28.86 11.27
CA SER A 52 -15.59 29.14 11.30
C SER A 52 -14.76 28.07 12.00
N HIS A 53 -15.41 27.09 12.64
CA HIS A 53 -14.74 25.97 13.31
C HIS A 53 -14.89 24.71 12.44
N PRO A 54 -13.80 24.23 11.82
CA PRO A 54 -13.83 22.98 11.10
C PRO A 54 -13.91 21.80 12.08
N VAL A 55 -14.86 20.89 11.88
CA VAL A 55 -15.03 19.67 12.68
C VAL A 55 -15.05 18.44 11.78
N LEU A 56 -14.76 17.27 12.36
CA LEU A 56 -14.91 16.00 11.66
C LEU A 56 -16.40 15.68 11.41
N GLY A 57 -16.65 14.79 10.45
CA GLY A 57 -17.95 14.12 10.26
C GLY A 57 -18.58 13.65 11.57
N PRO A 58 -19.92 13.61 11.70
CA PRO A 58 -20.54 13.10 12.92
C PRO A 58 -20.17 11.63 13.12
N GLU A 59 -19.92 11.24 14.37
CA GLU A 59 -19.52 9.87 14.72
C GLU A 59 -20.58 8.83 14.31
N SER A 60 -21.87 9.21 14.29
CA SER A 60 -22.96 8.36 13.83
C SER A 60 -22.88 8.00 12.33
N ALA A 61 -22.12 8.76 11.54
CA ALA A 61 -21.84 8.48 10.15
C ALA A 61 -20.50 7.76 9.94
N ALA A 62 -19.75 7.47 11.02
CA ALA A 62 -18.53 6.69 10.94
C ALA A 62 -18.83 5.22 10.65
N ASP A 63 -17.90 4.57 9.95
CA ASP A 63 -17.86 3.12 9.84
C ASP A 63 -16.57 2.60 10.48
N GLU A 64 -16.64 1.40 11.04
CA GLU A 64 -15.49 0.71 11.61
C GLU A 64 -14.91 -0.24 10.57
N PHE A 65 -13.60 -0.25 10.46
CA PHE A 65 -12.90 -1.09 9.50
C PHE A 65 -11.89 -2.00 10.19
N THR A 66 -11.83 -3.25 9.73
CA THR A 66 -10.67 -4.11 9.96
C THR A 66 -9.63 -3.75 8.90
N ILE A 67 -8.50 -3.18 9.33
CA ILE A 67 -7.46 -2.65 8.44
C ILE A 67 -6.18 -3.46 8.62
N GLY A 68 -5.75 -4.11 7.54
CA GLY A 68 -4.48 -4.84 7.41
C GLY A 68 -4.09 -4.90 5.94
N GLY A 69 -3.65 -6.07 5.46
CA GLY A 69 -3.43 -6.27 4.02
C GLY A 69 -4.69 -6.00 3.19
N THR A 70 -5.86 -6.34 3.72
CA THR A 70 -7.16 -5.94 3.18
C THR A 70 -7.80 -4.88 4.08
N ILE A 71 -8.79 -4.15 3.56
CA ILE A 71 -9.65 -3.25 4.33
C ILE A 71 -11.08 -3.78 4.21
N GLN A 72 -11.68 -4.16 5.34
CA GLN A 72 -13.06 -4.67 5.40
C GLN A 72 -13.93 -3.76 6.27
N SER A 73 -15.09 -3.36 5.76
CA SER A 73 -16.13 -2.68 6.55
C SER A 73 -16.74 -3.68 7.55
N LYS A 74 -16.77 -3.34 8.84
CA LYS A 74 -17.45 -4.15 9.87
C LYS A 74 -18.97 -4.04 9.77
N LYS A 75 -19.49 -2.97 9.15
CA LYS A 75 -20.93 -2.79 8.92
C LYS A 75 -21.47 -3.63 7.77
N THR A 76 -20.74 -3.73 6.67
CA THR A 76 -21.21 -4.42 5.44
C THR A 76 -20.50 -5.72 5.14
N SER A 77 -19.42 -6.03 5.86
CA SER A 77 -18.50 -7.15 5.60
C SER A 77 -17.84 -7.12 4.21
N GLN A 78 -18.00 -6.02 3.45
CA GLN A 78 -17.39 -5.84 2.15
C GLN A 78 -15.95 -5.34 2.25
N TYR A 79 -15.14 -5.71 1.27
CA TYR A 79 -13.74 -5.35 1.15
C TYR A 79 -13.54 -4.23 0.13
N LEU A 80 -12.63 -3.32 0.46
CA LEU A 80 -12.20 -2.26 -0.45
C LEU A 80 -11.19 -2.82 -1.46
N ASN A 81 -11.46 -2.67 -2.75
CA ASN A 81 -10.60 -3.15 -3.82
C ASN A 81 -10.31 -2.07 -4.86
N LEU A 82 -9.14 -2.14 -5.48
CA LEU A 82 -8.82 -1.39 -6.69
C LEU A 82 -9.44 -2.07 -7.91
N GLN A 83 -10.04 -1.30 -8.80
CA GLN A 83 -10.41 -1.78 -10.11
C GLN A 83 -9.25 -1.71 -11.10
N THR A 84 -9.17 -2.72 -11.96
CA THR A 84 -8.18 -2.78 -13.04
C THR A 84 -8.69 -2.01 -14.25
N VAL A 85 -8.31 -0.73 -14.35
CA VAL A 85 -8.59 0.14 -15.51
C VAL A 85 -7.31 0.73 -16.10
N SER A 86 -7.29 1.15 -17.35
CA SER A 86 -6.08 1.72 -17.99
C SER A 86 -5.81 3.18 -17.64
N THR A 87 -6.74 3.87 -16.98
CA THR A 87 -6.60 5.27 -16.59
C THR A 87 -5.54 5.47 -15.51
N SER A 88 -5.01 6.70 -15.44
CA SER A 88 -4.01 7.08 -14.43
C SER A 88 -4.56 7.05 -13.00
N TYR A 89 -5.87 7.27 -12.83
CA TYR A 89 -6.58 7.04 -11.58
C TYR A 89 -7.23 5.66 -11.58
N LYS A 90 -7.12 4.93 -10.47
CA LYS A 90 -7.77 3.63 -10.28
C LYS A 90 -9.02 3.82 -9.42
N PRO A 91 -10.22 3.47 -9.90
CA PRO A 91 -11.42 3.44 -9.07
C PRO A 91 -11.26 2.45 -7.92
N VAL A 92 -11.91 2.73 -6.81
CA VAL A 92 -12.07 1.80 -5.68
C VAL A 92 -13.52 1.34 -5.59
N VAL A 93 -13.72 0.07 -5.23
CA VAL A 93 -15.05 -0.52 -5.07
C VAL A 93 -15.14 -1.39 -3.82
N TRP A 94 -16.35 -1.50 -3.29
CA TRP A 94 -16.71 -2.46 -2.26
C TRP A 94 -17.18 -3.76 -2.92
N ALA A 95 -16.60 -4.89 -2.50
CA ALA A 95 -16.97 -6.22 -3.01
C ALA A 95 -16.92 -7.28 -1.90
N ALA A 96 -17.49 -8.45 -2.15
CA ALA A 96 -17.53 -9.54 -1.18
C ALA A 96 -16.16 -10.16 -0.85
N THR A 97 -15.17 -10.01 -1.74
CA THR A 97 -13.84 -10.61 -1.62
C THR A 97 -12.76 -9.54 -1.59
N GLY A 98 -11.75 -9.69 -0.73
CA GLY A 98 -10.57 -8.79 -0.68
C GLY A 98 -9.51 -9.18 -1.70
N GLU A 99 -9.63 -8.70 -2.93
CA GLU A 99 -8.66 -8.90 -4.01
C GLU A 99 -7.42 -8.02 -3.85
N THR A 100 -7.59 -6.81 -3.33
CA THR A 100 -6.45 -5.93 -3.00
C THR A 100 -5.95 -6.24 -1.60
N THR A 101 -4.76 -6.84 -1.52
CA THR A 101 -4.18 -7.40 -0.29
C THR A 101 -2.97 -6.64 0.25
N ALA A 102 -2.63 -5.52 -0.38
CA ALA A 102 -1.52 -4.66 0.02
C ALA A 102 -1.98 -3.24 0.37
N TRP A 103 -3.11 -3.12 1.08
CA TRP A 103 -3.52 -1.88 1.73
C TRP A 103 -2.68 -1.60 2.98
N GLY A 104 -2.67 -0.35 3.40
CA GLY A 104 -2.13 0.09 4.67
C GLY A 104 -2.43 1.57 4.93
N LEU A 105 -1.88 2.07 6.03
CA LEU A 105 -2.09 3.45 6.49
C LEU A 105 -0.76 4.22 6.53
N GLU A 106 -0.78 5.46 6.07
CA GLU A 106 0.25 6.46 6.31
C GLU A 106 -0.39 7.65 7.04
N GLY A 107 -0.27 7.65 8.37
CA GLY A 107 -1.11 8.48 9.23
C GLY A 107 -2.59 8.11 9.03
N ASP A 108 -3.40 9.09 8.65
CA ASP A 108 -4.84 8.90 8.42
C ASP A 108 -5.18 8.60 6.94
N THR A 109 -4.16 8.47 6.08
CA THR A 109 -4.35 8.22 4.64
C THR A 109 -4.27 6.73 4.34
N ILE A 110 -5.27 6.19 3.66
CA ILE A 110 -5.21 4.85 3.07
C ILE A 110 -4.28 4.88 1.87
N ILE A 111 -3.27 4.00 1.88
CA ILE A 111 -2.30 3.85 0.80
C ILE A 111 -2.16 2.38 0.41
N THR A 112 -1.57 2.13 -0.76
CA THR A 112 -1.00 0.81 -1.03
C THR A 112 0.43 0.75 -0.51
N VAL A 113 0.77 -0.32 0.21
CA VAL A 113 2.09 -0.48 0.86
C VAL A 113 3.13 -1.09 -0.09
N GLN A 114 4.37 -1.13 0.37
CA GLN A 114 5.47 -1.77 -0.35
C GLN A 114 5.15 -3.25 -0.61
N GLY A 115 5.35 -3.71 -1.85
CA GLY A 115 4.93 -5.03 -2.32
C GLY A 115 3.67 -4.99 -3.18
N SER A 116 2.88 -3.90 -3.13
CA SER A 116 1.84 -3.65 -4.14
C SER A 116 2.46 -3.28 -5.49
N SER A 117 1.87 -3.76 -6.59
CA SER A 117 2.19 -3.28 -7.94
C SER A 117 1.88 -1.79 -8.15
N TYR A 118 1.07 -1.22 -7.25
CA TYR A 118 0.69 0.20 -7.20
C TYR A 118 1.41 0.98 -6.09
N GLY A 119 2.21 0.30 -5.25
CA GLY A 119 2.89 0.92 -4.12
C GLY A 119 4.03 1.85 -4.55
N ARG A 120 4.51 2.68 -3.62
CA ARG A 120 5.70 3.52 -3.86
C ARG A 120 6.88 2.62 -4.26
N ARG A 121 7.31 2.73 -5.52
CA ARG A 121 8.54 2.07 -5.99
C ARG A 121 9.71 2.64 -5.21
N LYS A 122 10.21 1.91 -4.22
CA LYS A 122 11.54 2.20 -3.68
C LYS A 122 12.53 1.91 -4.80
N PHE A 123 12.97 2.96 -5.48
CA PHE A 123 14.16 2.85 -6.32
C PHE A 123 15.30 2.41 -5.40
N ASN A 124 15.86 1.23 -5.64
CA ASN A 124 17.08 0.81 -4.98
C ASN A 124 18.13 1.91 -5.24
N LEU A 125 18.75 2.48 -4.21
CA LEU A 125 19.74 3.54 -4.36
C LEU A 125 20.86 3.15 -5.35
N LEU A 126 21.23 1.87 -5.38
CA LEU A 126 22.17 1.32 -6.36
C LEU A 126 21.65 1.40 -7.81
N ALA A 127 20.37 1.10 -8.03
CA ALA A 127 19.75 1.20 -9.35
C ALA A 127 19.58 2.66 -9.80
N LEU A 128 19.32 3.59 -8.87
CA LEU A 128 19.27 5.02 -9.15
C LEU A 128 20.67 5.57 -9.46
N SER A 129 21.71 5.16 -8.72
CA SER A 129 23.11 5.53 -8.97
C SER A 129 23.56 5.09 -10.36
N LEU A 130 23.29 3.84 -10.74
CA LEU A 130 23.63 3.32 -12.07
C LEU A 130 22.83 3.99 -13.19
N TYR A 131 21.57 4.38 -12.94
CA TYR A 131 20.76 5.12 -13.92
C TYR A 131 21.25 6.55 -14.12
N VAL A 132 21.65 7.24 -13.05
CA VAL A 132 22.22 8.60 -13.09
C VAL A 132 23.59 8.59 -13.79
N GLU A 133 24.42 7.59 -13.50
CA GLU A 133 25.74 7.43 -14.11
C GLU A 133 25.64 7.12 -15.61
N LYS A 134 24.69 6.27 -16.03
CA LYS A 134 24.45 5.99 -17.46
C LYS A 134 23.86 7.18 -18.23
N LYS A 135 23.26 8.16 -17.53
CA LYS A 135 22.67 9.38 -18.13
C LYS A 135 23.57 10.62 -18.06
N SER A 136 24.68 10.58 -17.33
CA SER A 136 25.73 11.60 -17.44
C SER A 136 26.74 11.16 -18.50
N PRO A 137 26.67 11.67 -19.75
CA PRO A 137 27.83 11.57 -20.62
C PRO A 137 28.98 12.33 -19.95
N SER A 138 30.15 11.70 -19.88
CA SER A 138 31.40 12.32 -19.41
C SER A 138 31.57 13.72 -20.02
N PRO A 139 31.74 14.79 -19.22
CA PRO A 139 32.02 16.12 -19.75
C PRO A 139 33.51 16.33 -20.09
N TYR A 140 34.26 15.28 -20.40
CA TYR A 140 35.66 15.39 -20.80
C TYR A 140 35.96 14.56 -22.05
N VAL A 141 35.93 15.26 -23.19
CA VAL A 141 36.86 15.09 -24.31
C VAL A 141 38.01 16.06 -24.07
#